data_AF-A0A7Z9XL48-F1
#
_entry.id   AF-A0A7Z9XL48-F1
#
_cell.length_a   1.000
_cell.length_b   1.000
_cell.length_c   1.000
_cell.angle_alpha   90.00
_cell.angle_beta   90.00
_cell.angle_gamma   90.00
#
_symmetry.space_group_name_H-M   'P 1'
#
loop_
_entity.id
_entity.type
_entity.pdbx_description
1 polymer ?
#
loop_
_entity_poly.entity_id
_entity_poly.type
_entity_poly.pdbx_seq_one_letter_code
_entity_poly.pdbx_strand_id
1 'polypeptide(L)' 'CVTCHSIEPGKTVVGPSMAGIASKGEDFIRESIVNPDADITEGFPAGTMPQDYGQKLSEEQINQLVAYLMTLK' A
#
# COMPACT_ATOMS: atom_id res chain seq x y z
N CYS A 1 -0.14 6.03 5.29
CA CYS A 1 0.31 6.04 3.87
C CYS A 1 1.60 6.85 3.71
N VAL A 2 1.54 8.19 3.64
CA VAL A 2 2.73 9.04 3.35
C VAL A 2 3.81 9.04 4.45
N THR A 3 3.44 8.77 5.70
CA THR A 3 4.40 8.67 6.82
C THR A 3 5.37 7.51 6.65
N CYS A 4 4.93 6.42 6.01
CA CYS A 4 5.70 5.18 5.89
C CYS A 4 6.16 4.90 4.46
N HIS A 5 5.50 5.47 3.45
CA HIS A 5 5.78 5.23 2.04
C HIS A 5 6.07 6.54 1.31
N SER A 6 7.12 6.53 0.50
CA SER A 6 7.39 7.59 -0.47
C SER A 6 6.75 7.26 -1.83
N ILE A 7 6.52 8.30 -2.64
CA ILE A 7 6.20 8.17 -4.06
C ILE A 7 7.40 8.47 -4.97
N GLU A 8 8.56 8.79 -4.39
CA GLU A 8 9.80 8.96 -5.13
C GLU A 8 10.40 7.57 -5.44
N PRO A 9 10.85 7.30 -6.68
CA PRO A 9 11.43 6.02 -7.06
C PRO A 9 12.57 5.58 -6.13
N GLY A 10 12.49 4.34 -5.63
CA GLY A 10 13.54 3.73 -4.79
C GLY A 10 13.68 4.30 -3.38
N LYS A 11 12.86 5.28 -2.98
CA LYS A 11 12.96 5.90 -1.66
C LYS A 11 12.20 5.11 -0.60
N THR A 12 12.94 4.32 0.18
CA THR A 12 12.42 3.64 1.38
C THR A 12 12.31 4.63 2.54
N VAL A 13 11.21 4.55 3.30
CA VAL A 13 11.03 5.31 4.55
C VAL A 13 10.90 4.35 5.72
N VAL A 14 9.70 3.80 5.92
CA VAL A 14 9.45 2.64 6.81
C VAL A 14 9.06 1.43 5.98
N GLY A 15 8.20 1.64 4.99
CA GLY A 15 7.87 0.68 3.94
C GLY A 15 8.55 1.02 2.60
N PRO A 16 8.33 0.19 1.57
CA PRO A 16 8.87 0.42 0.23
C PRO A 16 8.27 1.66 -0.43
N SER A 17 8.94 2.17 -1.46
CA SER A 17 8.38 3.19 -2.34
C SER A 17 7.16 2.68 -3.10
N MET A 18 6.17 3.55 -3.28
CA MET A 18 4.97 3.30 -4.09
C MET A 18 5.12 3.80 -5.52
N ALA A 19 6.29 4.29 -5.92
CA ALA A 19 6.55 4.63 -7.32
C ALA A 19 6.36 3.38 -8.20
N GLY A 20 5.56 3.50 -9.26
CA GLY A 20 5.25 2.38 -10.15
C GLY A 20 4.37 1.28 -9.57
N ILE A 21 3.75 1.48 -8.39
CA ILE A 21 2.92 0.47 -7.74
C ILE A 21 1.73 0.06 -8.61
N ALA A 22 1.24 0.94 -9.50
CA ALA A 22 0.16 0.63 -10.43
C ALA A 22 0.43 -0.62 -11.30
N SER A 23 1.70 -0.96 -11.54
CA SER A 23 2.10 -2.17 -12.27
C SER A 23 1.74 -3.48 -11.56
N LYS A 24 1.49 -3.45 -10.24
CA LYS A 24 1.06 -4.61 -9.46
C LYS A 24 -0.42 -4.94 -9.63
N GLY A 25 -1.22 -4.00 -10.13
CA GLY A 25 -2.65 -4.17 -10.36
C GLY A 25 -3.52 -3.80 -9.15
N GLU A 26 -4.80 -3.58 -9.43
CA GLU A 26 -5.78 -3.06 -8.47
C GLU A 26 -6.02 -4.02 -7.29
N ASP A 27 -6.21 -5.31 -7.57
CA ASP A 27 -6.49 -6.34 -6.56
C ASP A 27 -5.35 -6.48 -5.56
N PHE A 28 -4.11 -6.48 -6.04
CA PHE A 28 -2.91 -6.54 -5.19
C PHE A 28 -2.84 -5.32 -4.26
N ILE A 29 -3.08 -4.12 -4.80
CA ILE A 29 -3.03 -2.88 -4.01
C ILE A 29 -4.14 -2.90 -2.95
N ARG A 30 -5.35 -3.33 -3.33
CA ARG A 30 -6.47 -3.45 -2.40
C ARG A 30 -6.16 -4.45 -1.28
N GLU A 31 -5.69 -5.65 -1.61
CA GLU A 31 -5.30 -6.66 -0.63
C GLU A 31 -4.20 -6.14 0.30
N SER A 32 -3.18 -5.48 -0.25
CA SER A 32 -2.10 -4.85 0.53
C SER A 32 -2.60 -3.78 1.50
N ILE A 33 -3.76 -3.16 1.26
CA ILE A 33 -4.37 -2.19 2.19
C ILE A 33 -5.20 -2.89 3.28
N VAL A 34 -6.01 -3.88 2.91
CA VAL A 34 -6.98 -4.51 3.83
C VAL A 34 -6.43 -5.73 4.58
N ASN A 35 -5.38 -6.36 4.04
CA ASN A 35 -4.70 -7.53 4.57
C ASN A 35 -3.17 -7.43 4.29
N PRO A 36 -2.48 -6.43 4.86
CA PRO A 36 -1.11 -6.08 4.49
C PRO A 36 -0.05 -7.16 4.75
N ASP A 37 -0.28 -8.11 5.66
CA ASP A 37 0.66 -9.20 5.92
C ASP A 37 0.44 -10.43 5.02
N ALA A 38 -0.52 -10.39 4.08
CA ALA A 38 -0.79 -11.47 3.13
C ALA A 38 0.36 -11.67 2.12
N ASP A 39 0.93 -10.57 1.63
CA ASP A 39 2.09 -10.55 0.75
C ASP A 39 3.04 -9.44 1.22
N ILE A 40 4.14 -9.85 1.84
CA ILE A 40 5.12 -8.94 2.40
C ILE A 40 6.27 -8.81 1.42
N THR A 41 6.57 -7.57 1.04
CA THR A 41 7.73 -7.26 0.20
C THR A 41 9.01 -7.72 0.89
N GLU A 42 9.88 -8.41 0.14
CA GLU A 42 11.16 -8.90 0.64
C GLU A 42 11.97 -7.80 1.34
N GLY A 43 12.51 -8.12 2.51
CA GLY A 43 13.30 -7.18 3.32
C GLY A 43 12.49 -6.31 4.28
N PHE A 44 11.15 -6.41 4.30
CA PHE A 44 10.28 -5.72 5.27
C PHE A 44 9.68 -6.69 6.29
N PRO A 45 9.53 -6.30 7.57
CA PRO A 45 8.95 -7.18 8.59
C PRO A 45 7.41 -7.14 8.58
N ALA A 46 6.80 -8.30 8.87
CA ALA A 46 5.37 -8.43 9.13
C ALA A 46 4.92 -7.52 10.29
N GLY A 47 3.65 -7.10 10.29
CA GLY A 47 3.06 -6.27 11.33
C GLY A 47 3.48 -4.81 11.32
N THR A 48 4.29 -4.37 10.35
CA THR A 48 4.71 -2.96 10.22
C THR A 48 3.58 -2.07 9.72
N MET A 49 2.81 -2.55 8.73
CA MET A 49 1.66 -1.83 8.22
C MET A 49 0.45 -2.06 9.13
N PRO A 50 -0.39 -1.05 9.42
CA PRO A 50 -1.57 -1.23 10.25
C PRO A 50 -2.54 -2.28 9.68
N GLN A 51 -2.84 -3.28 10.49
CA GLN A 51 -3.66 -4.45 10.10
C GLN A 51 -5.18 -4.17 10.14
N ASP A 52 -5.59 -2.98 10.59
CA ASP A 52 -6.98 -2.64 10.87
C ASP A 52 -7.58 -1.65 9.85
N TYR A 53 -6.88 -1.35 8.76
CA TYR A 53 -7.41 -0.46 7.73
C TYR A 53 -8.68 -0.99 7.04
N GLY A 54 -8.82 -2.31 6.88
CA GLY A 54 -10.07 -2.92 6.39
C GLY A 54 -11.27 -2.71 7.33
N GLN A 55 -11.03 -2.31 8.58
CA GLN A 55 -12.07 -2.03 9.59
C GLN A 55 -12.23 -0.52 9.83
N LYS A 56 -11.13 0.25 9.74
CA LYS A 56 -11.10 1.69 10.01
C LYS A 56 -11.50 2.55 8.82
N LEU A 57 -11.26 2.08 7.61
CA LEU A 57 -11.60 2.79 6.38
C LEU A 57 -12.90 2.23 5.80
N SER A 58 -13.75 3.12 5.30
CA SER A 58 -14.90 2.69 4.52
C SER A 58 -14.46 2.09 3.18
N GLU A 59 -15.34 1.32 2.56
CA GLU A 59 -15.10 0.76 1.23
C GLU A 59 -14.80 1.86 0.20
N GLU A 60 -15.50 2.99 0.28
CA GLU A 60 -15.28 4.15 -0.59
C GLU A 60 -13.89 4.77 -0.37
N GLN A 61 -13.43 4.89 0.88
CA GLN A 61 -12.08 5.38 1.16
C GLN A 61 -11.00 4.44 0.62
N ILE A 62 -11.21 3.13 0.74
CA ILE A 62 -10.31 2.12 0.16
C ILE A 62 -10.30 2.25 -1.36
N ASN A 63 -11.46 2.36 -2.02
CA ASN A 63 -11.56 2.57 -3.47
C ASN A 63 -10.80 3.83 -3.92
N GLN A 64 -10.96 4.94 -3.20
CA GLN A 64 -10.26 6.19 -3.53
C GLN A 64 -8.75 6.07 -3.36
N LEU A 65 -8.27 5.38 -2.32
CA LEU A 65 -6.85 5.12 -2.13
C LEU A 65 -6.28 4.24 -3.24
N VAL A 66 -6.98 3.16 -3.58
CA VAL A 66 -6.60 2.26 -4.67
C VAL A 66 -6.55 3.03 -5.99
N ALA A 67 -7.59 3.80 -6.31
CA ALA A 67 -7.64 4.63 -7.51
C ALA A 67 -6.47 5.64 -7.58
N TYR A 68 -6.14 6.28 -6.45
CA TYR A 68 -4.98 7.16 -6.38
C TYR A 68 -3.66 6.42 -6.63
N LEU A 69 -3.44 5.27 -5.99
CA LEU A 69 -2.23 4.47 -6.17
C LEU A 69 -2.09 3.92 -7.60
N MET A 70 -3.21 3.65 -8.28
CA MET A 70 -3.23 3.28 -9.70
C MET A 70 -2.76 4.43 -10.64
N THR A 71 -2.69 5.66 -10.16
CA THR A 71 -2.10 6.78 -10.93
C THR A 71 -0.57 6.83 -10.85
N LEU A 72 0.04 6.10 -9.90
CA LEU A 72 1.49 6.09 -9.67
C LEU A 72 2.18 5.05 -10.56
N LYS A 73 2.70 5.51 -11.71
CA LYS A 73 3.40 4.70 -12.72
C LYS A 73 4.93 4.75 -12.57
#